data_AF-A0A8S2SIM3-F1
#
_entry.id   AF-A0A8S2SIM3-F1
#
_cell.length_a   1.000
_cell.length_b   1.000
_cell.length_c   1.000
_cell.angle_alpha   90.00
_cell.angle_beta   90.00
_cell.angle_gamma   90.00
#
_symmetry.space_group_name_H-M   'P 1'
#
loop_
_entity.id
_entity.type
_entity.pdbx_description
1 polymer ?
#
loop_
_entity_poly.entity_id
_entity_poly.type
_entity_poly.pdbx_seq_one_letter_code
_entity_poly.pdbx_strand_id
1 'polypeptide(L)'
;GDSSSQQLYHPVNSFETIVCTCITSFLLSEITPLSRLLQTSTIDFGVAHQHVLSLLKTFHIRQTNASDYFKNIVFEQAIEVAKELFVQPEVPRSYQRRNG
;
A
#
# COMPACT_ATOMS: atom_id res chain seq x y z
N GLY A 1 -18.41 12.71 29.21
CA GLY A 1 -17.06 12.80 28.65
C GLY A 1 -16.90 11.61 27.75
N ASP A 2 -16.94 11.82 26.44
CA ASP A 2 -16.83 10.77 25.41
C ASP A 2 -16.33 11.31 24.04
N SER A 3 -15.99 12.61 23.97
CA SER A 3 -15.59 13.29 22.73
C SER A 3 -14.15 12.97 22.31
N SER A 4 -13.28 12.61 23.24
CA SER A 4 -11.87 12.28 22.95
C SER A 4 -11.70 10.93 22.26
N SER A 5 -12.50 9.93 22.64
CA SER A 5 -12.49 8.60 22.02
C SER A 5 -12.92 8.69 20.56
N GLN A 6 -14.02 9.39 20.26
CA GLN A 6 -14.52 9.57 18.89
C GLN A 6 -13.54 10.37 18.00
N GLN A 7 -12.79 11.32 18.56
CA GLN A 7 -11.74 12.04 17.83
C GLN A 7 -10.52 11.17 17.51
N LEU A 8 -10.22 10.14 18.31
CA LEU A 8 -9.14 9.17 18.05
C LEU A 8 -9.52 8.14 16.98
N TYR A 9 -10.82 7.80 16.85
CA TYR A 9 -11.30 6.89 15.79
C TYR A 9 -11.34 7.55 14.41
N HIS A 10 -11.48 8.88 14.35
CA HIS A 10 -11.66 9.63 13.12
C HIS A 10 -10.45 9.61 12.14
N PRO A 11 -9.18 9.69 12.59
CA PRO A 11 -8.04 9.57 11.67
C PRO A 11 -7.83 8.13 11.20
N VAL A 12 -8.06 7.13 12.05
CA VAL A 12 -7.89 5.70 11.70
C VAL A 12 -8.90 5.24 10.65
N ASN A 13 -10.13 5.79 10.70
CA ASN A 13 -11.21 5.47 9.76
C ASN A 13 -11.32 6.48 8.61
N SER A 14 -10.24 7.20 8.28
CA SER A 14 -10.23 8.07 7.10
C SER A 14 -9.88 7.28 5.84
N PHE A 15 -10.45 7.66 4.70
CA PHE A 15 -10.12 7.03 3.41
C PHE A 15 -8.63 7.22 3.07
N GLU A 16 -8.04 8.35 3.45
CA GLU A 16 -6.60 8.62 3.29
C GLU A 16 -5.75 7.60 4.06
N THR A 17 -6.12 7.27 5.29
CA THR A 17 -5.44 6.23 6.07
C THR A 17 -5.58 4.86 5.42
N ILE A 18 -6.77 4.51 4.93
CA ILE A 18 -6.99 3.26 4.20
C ILE A 18 -6.07 3.18 2.97
N VAL A 19 -6.00 4.25 2.17
CA VAL A 19 -5.09 4.34 1.01
C VAL A 19 -3.64 4.16 1.43
N CYS A 20 -3.18 4.87 2.46
CA CYS A 20 -1.81 4.73 2.99
C CYS A 20 -1.54 3.29 3.44
N THR A 21 -2.48 2.66 4.15
CA THR A 21 -2.36 1.27 4.58
C THR A 21 -2.29 0.30 3.40
N CYS A 22 -3.08 0.50 2.35
CA CYS A 22 -3.00 -0.30 1.13
C CYS A 22 -1.62 -0.15 0.45
N ILE A 23 -1.10 1.08 0.34
CA ILE A 23 0.26 1.32 -0.20
C ILE A 23 1.31 0.60 0.64
N THR A 24 1.29 0.79 1.97
CA THR A 24 2.28 0.17 2.86
C THR A 24 2.22 -1.35 2.80
N SER A 25 1.02 -1.93 2.85
CA SER A 25 0.83 -3.38 2.78
C SER A 25 1.35 -3.93 1.45
N PHE A 26 1.08 -3.23 0.35
CA PHE A 26 1.59 -3.59 -0.96
C PHE A 26 3.13 -3.59 -1.00
N LEU A 27 3.78 -2.52 -0.54
CA LEU A 27 5.25 -2.43 -0.50
C LEU A 27 5.88 -3.50 0.39
N LEU A 28 5.27 -3.81 1.53
CA LEU A 28 5.74 -4.85 2.45
C LEU A 28 5.61 -6.26 1.84
N SER A 29 4.58 -6.50 1.03
CA SER A 29 4.38 -7.80 0.38
C SER A 29 5.55 -8.16 -0.54
N GLU A 30 6.10 -7.18 -1.25
CA GLU A 30 7.26 -7.33 -2.15
C GLU A 30 8.55 -7.72 -1.40
N ILE A 31 8.69 -7.29 -0.14
CA ILE A 31 9.87 -7.54 0.69
C ILE A 31 9.82 -8.92 1.37
N THR A 32 8.63 -9.54 1.45
CA THR A 32 8.40 -10.80 2.18
C THR A 32 9.33 -11.94 1.74
N PRO A 33 9.58 -12.19 0.44
CA PRO A 33 10.49 -13.26 0.01
C PRO A 33 11.92 -13.08 0.52
N LEU A 34 12.45 -11.85 0.43
CA LEU A 34 13.80 -11.54 0.94
C LEU A 34 13.84 -11.64 2.47
N SER A 35 12.82 -11.15 3.16
CA SER A 35 12.72 -11.25 4.62
C SER A 35 12.76 -12.70 5.10
N ARG A 36 12.02 -13.61 4.44
CA ARG A 36 12.04 -15.05 4.74
C ARG A 36 13.41 -15.67 4.50
N LEU A 37 14.08 -15.30 3.41
CA LEU A 37 15.42 -15.79 3.10
C LEU A 37 16.45 -15.36 4.17
N LEU A 38 16.37 -14.12 4.65
CA LEU A 38 17.31 -13.61 5.66
C LEU A 38 17.09 -14.23 7.06
N GLN A 39 15.94 -14.87 7.28
CA GLN A 39 15.61 -15.56 8.54
C GLN A 39 16.01 -17.05 8.53
N THR A 40 16.60 -17.57 7.45
CA THR A 40 17.06 -18.95 7.40
C THR A 40 18.35 -19.13 8.22
N SER A 41 18.58 -20.36 8.71
CA SER A 41 19.79 -20.71 9.48
C SER A 41 21.09 -20.63 8.67
N THR A 42 20.97 -20.68 7.34
CA THR A 42 22.08 -20.59 6.39
C THR A 42 21.67 -19.61 5.29
N ILE A 43 22.32 -18.46 5.25
CA ILE A 43 22.07 -17.43 4.25
C ILE A 43 22.97 -17.70 3.04
N ASP A 44 22.36 -17.92 1.88
CA ASP A 44 23.05 -17.84 0.61
C ASP A 44 23.09 -16.38 0.15
N PHE A 45 24.27 -15.75 0.26
CA PHE A 45 24.47 -14.35 -0.12
C PHE A 45 24.26 -14.10 -1.62
N GLY A 46 24.54 -15.07 -2.48
CA GLY A 46 24.32 -14.95 -3.93
C GLY A 46 22.82 -14.88 -4.24
N VAL A 47 22.04 -15.77 -3.65
CA VAL A 47 20.57 -15.78 -3.77
C VAL A 47 19.97 -14.51 -3.14
N ALA A 48 20.45 -14.09 -1.97
CA ALA A 48 19.99 -12.87 -1.31
C ALA A 48 20.25 -11.62 -2.17
N HIS A 49 21.43 -11.52 -2.79
CA HIS A 49 21.76 -10.43 -3.70
C HIS A 49 20.84 -10.40 -4.93
N GLN A 50 20.50 -11.55 -5.52
CA GLN A 50 19.54 -11.62 -6.63
C GLN A 50 18.14 -11.14 -6.21
N HIS A 51 17.67 -11.49 -5.01
CA HIS A 51 16.40 -10.98 -4.49
C HIS A 51 16.43 -9.46 -4.31
N VAL A 52 17.52 -8.89 -3.79
CA VAL A 52 17.67 -7.44 -3.64
C VAL A 52 17.61 -6.74 -5.01
N LEU A 53 18.34 -7.24 -6.01
CA LEU A 53 18.32 -6.68 -7.36
C LEU A 53 16.92 -6.75 -7.98
N SER A 54 16.22 -7.88 -7.81
CA SER A 54 14.84 -8.02 -8.28
C SER A 54 13.90 -7.03 -7.60
N LEU A 55 14.03 -6.84 -6.28
CA LEU A 55 13.23 -5.91 -5.50
C LEU A 55 13.42 -4.47 -5.99
N LEU A 56 14.68 -4.06 -6.20
CA LEU A 56 15.02 -2.73 -6.74
C LEU A 56 14.40 -2.51 -8.12
N LYS A 57 14.47 -3.51 -9.00
CA LYS A 57 13.84 -3.46 -10.32
C LYS A 57 12.31 -3.32 -10.21
N THR A 58 11.67 -4.09 -9.33
CA THR A 58 10.23 -4.00 -9.10
C THR A 58 9.82 -2.61 -8.63
N PHE A 59 10.51 -2.06 -7.61
CA PHE A 59 10.20 -0.71 -7.13
C PHE A 59 10.45 0.36 -8.18
N HIS A 60 11.49 0.23 -9.00
CA HIS A 60 11.73 1.15 -10.10
C HIS A 60 10.61 1.12 -11.15
N ILE A 61 10.17 -0.07 -11.57
CA ILE A 61 9.04 -0.22 -12.50
C ILE A 61 7.76 0.39 -11.91
N ARG A 62 7.50 0.16 -10.61
CA ARG A 62 6.34 0.73 -9.91
C ARG A 62 6.43 2.25 -9.82
N GLN A 63 7.60 2.82 -9.54
CA GLN A 63 7.83 4.26 -9.51
C GLN A 63 7.53 4.91 -10.87
N THR A 64 8.06 4.33 -11.95
CA THR A 64 7.84 4.83 -13.31
C THR A 64 6.37 4.79 -13.72
N ASN A 65 5.61 3.80 -13.23
CA ASN A 65 4.19 3.61 -13.54
C ASN A 65 3.28 3.98 -12.35
N ALA A 66 3.74 4.82 -11.42
CA ALA A 66 3.08 5.02 -10.13
C ALA A 66 1.63 5.52 -10.28
N SER A 67 1.36 6.36 -11.29
CA SER A 67 0.03 6.88 -11.58
C SER A 67 -0.95 5.75 -11.95
N ASP A 68 -0.56 4.85 -12.84
CA ASP A 68 -1.45 3.77 -13.30
C ASP A 68 -1.58 2.67 -12.24
N TYR A 69 -0.50 2.34 -11.53
CA TYR A 69 -0.54 1.40 -10.41
C TYR A 69 -1.40 1.88 -9.25
N PHE A 70 -1.28 3.16 -8.90
CA PHE A 70 -2.08 3.75 -7.84
C PHE A 70 -3.57 3.69 -8.22
N LYS A 71 -3.93 4.03 -9.46
CA LYS A 71 -5.32 4.04 -9.92
C LYS A 71 -5.94 2.65 -10.02
N ASN A 72 -5.23 1.70 -10.63
CA ASN A 72 -5.83 0.41 -11.01
C ASN A 72 -5.70 -0.66 -9.92
N ILE A 73 -4.80 -0.50 -8.94
CA ILE A 73 -4.56 -1.54 -7.92
C ILE A 73 -4.83 -0.97 -6.54
N VAL A 74 -4.08 0.06 -6.14
CA VAL A 74 -4.16 0.59 -4.77
C VAL A 74 -5.51 1.25 -4.51
N PHE A 75 -6.01 2.04 -5.44
CA PHE A 75 -7.24 2.80 -5.27
C PHE A 75 -8.49 1.92 -5.29
N GLU A 76 -8.54 0.93 -6.20
CA GLU A 76 -9.63 -0.05 -6.24
C GLU A 76 -9.67 -0.86 -4.93
N GLN A 77 -8.53 -1.35 -4.46
CA GLN A 77 -8.45 -2.07 -3.19
C GLN A 77 -8.80 -1.19 -1.99
N ALA A 78 -8.39 0.08 -1.99
CA ALA A 78 -8.77 1.04 -0.96
C ALA A 78 -10.29 1.30 -0.95
N ILE A 79 -10.95 1.34 -2.12
CA ILE A 79 -12.41 1.45 -2.22
C ILE A 79 -13.10 0.21 -1.63
N GLU A 80 -12.60 -0.99 -1.92
CA GLU A 80 -13.16 -2.24 -1.37
C GLU A 80 -13.06 -2.27 0.15
N VAL A 81 -11.88 -1.98 0.71
CA VAL A 81 -11.67 -1.91 2.16
C VAL A 81 -12.52 -0.82 2.80
N ALA A 82 -12.64 0.35 2.15
CA ALA A 82 -13.49 1.43 2.65
C ALA A 82 -14.97 1.02 2.75
N LYS A 83 -15.48 0.24 1.79
CA LYS A 83 -16.85 -0.30 1.85
C LYS A 83 -17.02 -1.25 3.03
N GLU A 84 -16.07 -2.15 3.27
CA GLU A 84 -16.12 -3.09 4.41
C GLU A 84 -16.06 -2.38 5.76
N LEU A 85 -15.34 -1.26 5.84
CA LEU A 85 -15.20 -0.44 7.04
C LEU A 85 -16.27 0.64 7.18
N PHE A 86 -17.25 0.69 6.27
CA PHE A 86 -18.29 1.73 6.23
C PHE A 86 -17.74 3.17 6.17
N VAL A 87 -16.59 3.34 5.51
CA VAL A 87 -15.93 4.64 5.28
C VAL A 87 -16.29 5.14 3.90
N GLN A 88 -16.74 6.40 3.80
CA GLN A 88 -17.06 7.01 2.51
C GLN A 88 -15.76 7.31 1.73
N PRO A 89 -15.59 6.81 0.49
CA PRO A 89 -14.42 7.12 -0.30
C PRO A 89 -14.43 8.60 -0.70
N GLU A 90 -13.42 9.35 -0.27
CA GLU A 90 -13.17 10.70 -0.80
C GLU A 90 -12.31 10.58 -2.05
N VAL A 91 -12.95 10.71 -3.22
CA VAL A 91 -12.24 10.64 -4.50
C VAL A 91 -11.33 11.88 -4.62
N PRO A 92 -10.00 11.72 -4.76
CA PRO A 92 -9.11 12.86 -4.95
C PRO A 92 -9.53 13.68 -6.16
N ARG A 93 -9.48 15.01 -6.08
CA ARG A 93 -9.85 15.92 -7.19
C ARG A 93 -9.09 15.62 -8.51
N SER A 94 -7.90 15.04 -8.41
CA SER A 94 -7.08 14.58 -9.55
C SER A 94 -7.71 13.42 -10.33
N TYR A 95 -8.57 12.62 -9.69
CA TYR A 95 -9.31 11.52 -10.28
C TYR A 95 -10.62 12.00 -10.93
N GLN A 96 -11.30 12.98 -10.33
CA GLN A 96 -12.54 13.58 -10.85
C GLN A 96 -12.34 14.26 -12.22
N ARG A 97 -11.17 14.85 -12.47
CA ARG A 97 -10.87 15.56 -13.74
C ARG A 97 -10.64 14.65 -14.97
N ARG A 98 -10.57 13.32 -14.81
CA ARG A 98 -10.34 12.40 -15.94
C ARG A 98 -11.57 11.59 -16.38
N ASN A 99 -12.64 11.61 -15.59
CA ASN A 99 -13.91 10.92 -15.88
C ASN A 99 -15.08 11.91 -16.12
N GLY A 100 -14.77 13.19 -16.35
CA GLY A 100 -15.72 14.23 -16.75
C GLY A 100 -15.42 14.73 -18.15
#